data_AF-A0A951HEB8-F1
#
_entry.id   AF-A0A951HEB8-F1
#
_cell.length_a   1.000
_cell.length_b   1.000
_cell.length_c   1.000
_cell.angle_alpha   90.00
_cell.angle_beta   90.00
_cell.angle_gamma   90.00
#
_symmetry.space_group_name_H-M   'P 1'
#
loop_
_entity.id
_entity.type
_entity.pdbx_description
1 polymer ?
#
loop_
_entity_poly.entity_id
_entity_poly.type
_entity_poly.pdbx_seq_one_letter_code
_entity_poly.pdbx_strand_id
1 'polypeptide(L)'
;MRVLYRALGLVGWMNERMSHTSVNMIPANWGVMIGLGMAMMIGGPEAINAIRAGQNASTGNPWLVLATVAVAGVLLVMMTITFMTQYVVFQKTEAGAAASSHPLNPAASAFQSSSAQPAAQTASNGADWSLRVGVTGRFVLDQKTGQRFLNVPAVAQYVDSGDLAFFSKINASSTLYGTVMLKERVGVWYMMMKQNSVSALEPGILHTGKQPRLALRVAFSDGISSQPNTAILTFNSEAERTAMMGQLRQGLTSTFHATAPASAQPMAGTA
;
A
#
# COMPACT_ATOMS: atom_id res chain seq x y z
N MET A 1 -30.08 24.68 9.55
CA MET A 1 -28.84 24.14 10.17
C MET A 1 -28.89 22.65 10.52
N ARG A 2 -29.94 22.11 11.18
CA ARG A 2 -29.98 20.68 11.59
C ARG A 2 -29.79 19.65 10.46
N VAL A 3 -30.28 19.93 9.25
CA VAL A 3 -30.16 19.04 8.08
C VAL A 3 -28.70 18.93 7.59
N LEU A 4 -27.97 20.04 7.59
CA LEU A 4 -26.57 20.09 7.18
C LEU A 4 -25.68 19.26 8.12
N TYR A 5 -25.89 19.36 9.44
CA TYR A 5 -25.16 18.55 10.42
C TYR A 5 -25.46 17.05 10.30
N ARG A 6 -26.70 16.67 9.94
CA ARG A 6 -27.05 15.26 9.68
C ARG A 6 -26.40 14.73 8.40
N ALA A 7 -26.34 15.54 7.35
CA ALA A 7 -25.65 15.18 6.12
C ALA A 7 -24.13 15.01 6.35
N LEU A 8 -23.50 15.95 7.07
CA LEU A 8 -22.08 15.86 7.43
C LEU A 8 -21.78 14.65 8.33
N GLY A 9 -22.67 14.33 9.28
CA GLY A 9 -22.54 13.13 10.12
C GLY A 9 -22.66 11.83 9.31
N LEU A 10 -23.55 11.78 8.32
CA LEU A 10 -23.69 10.63 7.43
C LEU A 10 -22.44 10.45 6.55
N VAL A 11 -21.89 11.54 6.00
CA VAL A 11 -20.65 11.51 5.22
C VAL A 11 -19.47 11.07 6.08
N GLY A 12 -19.36 11.56 7.32
CA GLY A 12 -18.33 11.12 8.27
C GLY A 12 -18.41 9.63 8.58
N TRP A 13 -19.62 9.13 8.89
CA TRP A 13 -19.85 7.71 9.15
C TRP A 13 -19.56 6.82 7.92
N MET A 14 -19.96 7.27 6.72
CA MET A 14 -19.64 6.55 5.48
C MET A 14 -18.14 6.55 5.21
N ASN A 15 -17.45 7.69 5.38
CA ASN A 15 -16.00 7.80 5.17
C ASN A 15 -15.22 6.88 6.11
N GLU A 16 -15.64 6.78 7.37
CA GLU A 16 -15.03 5.89 8.36
C GLU A 16 -15.25 4.41 8.02
N ARG A 17 -16.45 4.04 7.57
CA ARG A 17 -16.74 2.67 7.13
C ARG A 17 -15.99 2.32 5.83
N MET A 18 -15.79 3.30 4.95
CA MET A 18 -15.05 3.15 3.69
C MET A 18 -13.53 3.04 3.90
N SER A 19 -12.97 3.74 4.90
CA SER A 19 -11.56 3.64 5.31
C SER A 19 -11.14 2.21 5.71
N HIS A 20 -12.04 1.45 6.33
CA HIS A 20 -11.74 0.08 6.77
C HIS A 20 -11.79 -0.98 5.66
N THR A 21 -12.21 -0.63 4.44
CA THR A 21 -12.39 -1.55 3.31
C THR A 21 -11.56 -1.15 2.09
N SER A 22 -10.42 -0.49 2.33
CA SER A 22 -9.53 0.09 1.33
C SER A 22 -8.77 -0.95 0.49
N VAL A 23 -9.48 -1.80 -0.27
CA VAL A 23 -8.97 -2.40 -1.51
C VAL A 23 -10.06 -2.57 -2.58
N ASN A 24 -11.37 -2.64 -2.28
CA ASN A 24 -12.33 -3.15 -3.28
C ASN A 24 -13.66 -2.38 -3.49
N MET A 25 -13.72 -1.07 -3.19
CA MET A 25 -14.94 -0.26 -3.33
C MET A 25 -14.85 0.79 -4.44
N ILE A 26 -14.03 0.55 -5.47
CA ILE A 26 -14.01 1.37 -6.68
C ILE A 26 -15.45 1.61 -7.20
N PRO A 27 -16.33 0.59 -7.36
CA PRO A 27 -17.66 0.79 -7.96
C PRO A 27 -18.62 1.69 -7.16
N ALA A 28 -18.62 1.60 -5.82
CA ALA A 28 -19.53 2.39 -4.98
C ALA A 28 -19.16 3.89 -4.99
N ASN A 29 -17.87 4.20 -5.01
CA ASN A 29 -17.39 5.57 -5.14
C ASN A 29 -17.71 6.16 -6.51
N TRP A 30 -17.60 5.38 -7.60
CA TRP A 30 -18.09 5.78 -8.92
C TRP A 30 -19.60 6.07 -8.90
N GLY A 31 -20.40 5.25 -8.20
CA GLY A 31 -21.84 5.47 -8.08
C GLY A 31 -22.20 6.82 -7.44
N VAL A 32 -21.51 7.22 -6.37
CA VAL A 32 -21.70 8.55 -5.76
C VAL A 32 -21.29 9.66 -6.72
N MET A 33 -20.16 9.52 -7.40
CA MET A 33 -19.68 10.51 -8.38
C MET A 33 -20.66 10.69 -9.54
N ILE A 34 -21.18 9.59 -10.08
CA ILE A 34 -22.17 9.58 -11.15
C ILE A 34 -23.48 10.20 -10.66
N GLY A 35 -23.96 9.82 -9.47
CA GLY A 35 -25.18 10.38 -8.89
C GLY A 35 -25.10 11.88 -8.63
N LEU A 36 -23.97 12.35 -8.09
CA LEU A 36 -23.73 13.78 -7.87
C LEU A 36 -23.62 14.55 -9.19
N GLY A 37 -22.93 13.97 -10.18
CA GLY A 37 -22.82 14.52 -11.53
C GLY A 37 -24.18 14.62 -12.23
N MET A 38 -25.02 13.59 -12.13
CA MET A 38 -26.39 13.63 -12.68
C MET A 38 -27.25 14.68 -11.97
N ALA A 39 -27.19 14.77 -10.63
CA ALA A 39 -27.92 15.79 -9.88
C ALA A 39 -27.52 17.21 -10.31
N MET A 40 -26.24 17.44 -10.61
CA MET A 40 -25.76 18.71 -11.18
C MET A 40 -26.26 18.97 -12.60
N MET A 41 -26.24 17.96 -13.48
CA MET A 41 -26.70 18.13 -14.86
C MET A 41 -28.20 18.39 -14.95
N ILE A 42 -29.00 17.79 -14.05
CA ILE A 42 -30.45 17.98 -14.03
C ILE A 42 -30.81 19.32 -13.37
N GLY A 43 -30.25 19.63 -12.20
CA GLY A 43 -30.65 20.82 -11.43
C GLY A 43 -29.94 22.13 -11.84
N GLY A 44 -28.76 22.05 -12.45
CA GLY A 44 -27.96 23.22 -12.83
C GLY A 44 -28.62 24.12 -13.89
N PRO A 45 -29.09 23.58 -15.03
CA PRO A 45 -29.72 24.37 -16.08
C PRO A 45 -31.00 25.06 -15.61
N GLU A 46 -31.82 24.38 -14.80
CA GLU A 46 -33.06 24.95 -14.25
C GLU A 46 -32.77 26.12 -13.30
N ALA A 47 -31.76 25.99 -12.44
CA ALA A 47 -31.34 27.06 -11.55
C ALA A 47 -30.81 28.29 -12.31
N ILE A 48 -30.00 28.08 -13.35
CA ILE A 48 -29.44 29.16 -14.18
C ILE A 48 -30.56 29.87 -14.95
N ASN A 49 -31.51 29.11 -15.50
CA ASN A 49 -32.64 29.66 -16.23
C ASN A 49 -33.58 30.45 -15.32
N ALA A 50 -33.84 29.99 -14.10
CA ALA A 50 -34.62 30.73 -13.09
C ALA A 50 -33.98 32.07 -12.73
N ILE A 51 -32.65 32.10 -12.56
CA ILE A 51 -31.89 33.34 -12.29
C ILE A 51 -31.95 34.31 -13.48
N ARG A 52 -31.74 33.80 -14.70
CA ARG A 52 -31.80 34.64 -15.92
C ARG A 52 -33.19 35.21 -16.17
N ALA A 53 -34.23 34.45 -15.85
CA ALA A 53 -35.62 34.88 -16.00
C ALA A 53 -36.04 35.95 -14.99
N GLY A 54 -35.17 36.33 -14.03
CA GLY A 54 -35.52 37.29 -12.97
C GLY A 54 -36.69 36.82 -12.11
N GLN A 55 -37.04 35.53 -12.18
CA GLN A 55 -38.14 34.99 -11.42
C GLN A 55 -37.69 34.90 -9.97
N ASN A 56 -38.27 35.77 -9.14
CA ASN A 56 -38.40 35.55 -7.70
C ASN A 56 -39.34 34.36 -7.51
N ALA A 57 -38.89 33.18 -7.89
CA ALA A 57 -39.66 31.96 -7.77
C ALA A 57 -39.95 31.76 -6.28
N SER A 58 -41.23 31.70 -5.93
CA SER A 58 -41.74 31.41 -4.58
C SER A 58 -41.27 30.06 -4.01
N THR A 59 -40.47 29.31 -4.77
CA THR A 59 -40.00 27.95 -4.52
C THR A 59 -38.59 27.85 -3.92
N GLY A 60 -37.88 28.96 -3.68
CA GLY A 60 -36.65 28.93 -2.88
C GLY A 60 -35.59 29.93 -3.29
N ASN A 61 -34.68 30.24 -2.36
CA ASN A 61 -33.60 31.20 -2.58
C ASN A 61 -32.62 30.68 -3.66
N PRO A 62 -32.53 31.30 -4.85
CA PRO A 62 -31.69 30.82 -5.96
C PRO A 62 -30.20 30.81 -5.62
N TRP A 63 -29.77 31.70 -4.72
CA TRP A 63 -28.39 31.71 -4.21
C TRP A 63 -28.06 30.44 -3.43
N LEU A 64 -29.05 29.83 -2.76
CA LEU A 64 -28.87 28.59 -2.02
C LEU A 64 -28.65 27.40 -2.97
N VAL A 65 -29.33 27.38 -4.12
CA VAL A 65 -29.13 26.37 -5.16
C VAL A 65 -27.74 26.50 -5.78
N LEU A 66 -27.33 27.71 -6.16
CA LEU A 66 -25.98 27.96 -6.67
C LEU A 66 -24.90 27.58 -5.66
N ALA A 67 -25.06 27.96 -4.39
CA ALA A 67 -24.12 27.59 -3.33
C ALA A 67 -24.04 26.06 -3.16
N THR A 68 -25.17 25.36 -3.23
CA THR A 68 -25.21 23.90 -3.12
C THR A 68 -24.47 23.23 -4.28
N VAL A 69 -24.70 23.69 -5.52
CA VAL A 69 -24.00 23.18 -6.70
C VAL A 69 -22.50 23.48 -6.60
N ALA A 70 -22.11 24.69 -6.21
CA ALA A 70 -20.70 25.04 -6.04
C ALA A 70 -19.99 24.15 -5.01
N VAL A 71 -20.59 23.97 -3.83
CA VAL A 71 -20.04 23.11 -2.76
C VAL A 71 -19.94 21.66 -3.22
N ALA A 72 -20.99 21.12 -3.85
CA ALA A 72 -20.98 19.78 -4.40
C ALA A 72 -19.87 19.60 -5.45
N GLY A 73 -19.61 20.62 -6.27
CA GLY A 73 -18.58 20.58 -7.32
C GLY A 73 -17.17 20.58 -6.74
N VAL A 74 -16.92 21.40 -5.72
CA VAL A 74 -15.64 21.41 -5.00
C VAL A 74 -15.39 20.06 -4.32
N LEU A 75 -16.40 19.50 -3.66
CA LEU A 75 -16.29 18.17 -3.03
C LEU A 75 -15.99 17.08 -4.06
N LEU A 76 -16.66 17.09 -5.21
CA LEU A 76 -16.42 16.17 -6.32
C LEU A 76 -14.96 16.25 -6.82
N VAL A 77 -14.45 17.46 -7.02
CA VAL A 77 -13.06 17.69 -7.47
C VAL A 77 -12.06 17.20 -6.41
N MET A 78 -12.23 17.57 -5.14
CA MET A 78 -11.35 17.11 -4.06
C MET A 78 -11.35 15.59 -3.91
N MET A 79 -12.53 14.97 -4.01
CA MET A 79 -12.67 13.51 -3.96
C MET A 79 -11.97 12.85 -5.15
N THR A 80 -12.12 13.40 -6.37
CA THR A 80 -11.40 12.92 -7.58
C THR A 80 -9.89 13.00 -7.42
N ILE A 81 -9.38 14.16 -6.97
CA ILE A 81 -7.94 14.35 -6.72
C ILE A 81 -7.45 13.34 -5.70
N THR A 82 -8.21 13.14 -4.61
CA THR A 82 -7.86 12.16 -3.57
C THR A 82 -7.76 10.75 -4.15
N PHE A 83 -8.74 10.32 -4.95
CA PHE A 83 -8.66 9.03 -5.64
C PHE A 83 -7.46 8.94 -6.58
N MET A 84 -7.24 9.96 -7.41
CA MET A 84 -6.11 10.00 -8.35
C MET A 84 -4.76 9.90 -7.63
N THR A 85 -4.65 10.50 -6.44
CA THR A 85 -3.42 10.42 -5.63
C THR A 85 -3.23 9.10 -4.90
N GLN A 86 -4.27 8.27 -4.77
CA GLN A 86 -4.22 7.00 -4.04
C GLN A 86 -4.12 5.78 -4.95
N TYR A 87 -4.01 5.93 -6.27
CA TYR A 87 -3.78 4.79 -7.14
C TYR A 87 -2.40 4.20 -6.90
N VAL A 88 -2.42 2.91 -6.57
CA VAL A 88 -1.25 2.07 -6.48
C VAL A 88 -1.19 1.26 -7.76
N VAL A 89 -0.28 1.63 -8.66
CA VAL A 89 -0.11 0.93 -9.92
C VAL A 89 1.26 0.30 -9.96
N PHE A 90 1.29 -1.03 -10.09
CA PHE A 90 2.51 -1.74 -10.40
C PHE A 90 2.65 -1.84 -11.92
N GLN A 91 3.72 -1.26 -12.46
CA GLN A 91 4.07 -1.38 -13.87
C GLN A 91 5.22 -2.36 -14.00
N LYS A 92 5.00 -3.44 -14.75
CA LYS A 92 6.04 -4.42 -15.06
C LYS A 92 7.11 -3.76 -15.92
N THR A 93 8.38 -3.88 -15.52
CA THR A 93 9.49 -3.49 -16.38
C THR A 93 9.76 -4.67 -17.30
N GLU A 94 9.40 -4.55 -18.59
CA GLU A 94 9.77 -5.55 -19.57
C GLU A 94 11.29 -5.58 -19.70
N ALA A 95 11.90 -6.73 -19.40
CA ALA A 95 13.35 -6.93 -19.30
C ALA A 95 14.11 -6.72 -20.63
N GLY A 96 13.46 -6.20 -21.67
CA GLY A 96 14.06 -5.86 -22.97
C GLY A 96 13.79 -4.44 -23.47
N ALA A 97 13.02 -3.61 -22.74
CA ALA A 97 12.58 -2.29 -23.23
C ALA A 97 13.39 -1.10 -22.70
N ALA A 98 14.33 -1.30 -21.76
CA ALA A 98 14.93 -0.21 -20.97
C ALA A 98 16.47 -0.08 -21.05
N ALA A 99 17.08 -0.41 -22.19
CA ALA A 99 18.43 0.09 -22.51
C ALA A 99 18.42 1.26 -23.51
N SER A 100 17.25 1.66 -24.02
CA SER A 100 17.14 2.73 -25.01
C SER A 100 16.11 3.79 -24.59
N SER A 101 16.61 4.97 -24.23
CA SER A 101 16.01 6.28 -24.51
C SER A 101 15.03 6.96 -23.53
N HIS A 102 14.97 6.61 -22.23
CA HIS A 102 14.45 7.61 -21.28
C HIS A 102 15.62 8.49 -20.79
N PRO A 103 15.74 9.75 -21.27
CA PRO A 103 16.74 10.66 -20.71
C PRO A 103 16.36 10.90 -19.25
N LEU A 104 17.10 10.25 -18.35
CA LEU A 104 17.18 10.66 -16.95
C LEU A 104 17.50 12.15 -16.97
N ASN A 105 16.50 12.97 -16.68
CA ASN A 105 16.66 14.40 -16.56
C ASN A 105 17.69 14.66 -15.44
N PRO A 106 18.92 15.11 -15.75
CA PRO A 106 19.98 15.25 -14.75
C PRO A 106 19.71 16.39 -13.76
N ALA A 107 18.63 17.17 -13.95
CA ALA A 107 18.33 18.36 -13.16
C ALA A 107 17.52 18.11 -11.87
N ALA A 108 17.00 16.90 -11.63
CA ALA A 108 16.18 16.63 -10.42
C ALA A 108 16.99 16.07 -9.22
N SER A 109 18.28 15.80 -9.40
CA SER A 109 19.13 15.23 -8.34
C SER A 109 19.76 16.26 -7.39
N ALA A 110 19.44 17.55 -7.52
CA ALA A 110 20.15 18.62 -6.80
C ALA A 110 19.42 19.21 -5.57
N PHE A 111 18.19 18.78 -5.26
CA PHE A 111 17.43 19.36 -4.13
C PHE A 111 16.73 18.29 -3.28
N GLN A 112 17.52 17.49 -2.56
CA GLN A 112 17.06 16.83 -1.33
C GLN A 112 18.24 16.46 -0.42
N SER A 113 19.12 17.43 -0.18
CA SER A 113 20.08 17.43 0.93
C SER A 113 19.48 18.24 2.08
N SER A 114 18.39 17.77 2.68
CA SER A 114 17.83 18.37 3.90
C SER A 114 18.15 17.47 5.08
N SER A 115 19.13 17.91 5.87
CA SER A 115 19.47 17.48 7.23
C SER A 115 19.60 15.97 7.47
N ALA A 116 20.84 15.52 7.33
CA ALA A 116 21.36 14.28 7.87
C ALA A 116 20.97 14.08 9.33
N GLN A 117 20.21 13.02 9.59
CA GLN A 117 20.40 12.23 10.80
C GLN A 117 21.54 11.26 10.49
N PRO A 118 22.69 11.31 11.18
CA PRO A 118 23.77 10.37 10.95
C PRO A 118 23.31 9.00 11.47
N ALA A 119 22.67 8.21 10.61
CA ALA A 119 22.69 6.77 10.79
C ALA A 119 24.13 6.35 10.47
N ALA A 120 24.97 6.35 11.51
CA ALA A 120 26.17 5.55 11.53
C ALA A 120 25.73 4.12 11.20
N GLN A 121 25.81 3.77 9.92
CA GLN A 121 25.87 2.40 9.45
C GLN A 121 27.23 1.89 9.91
N THR A 122 27.29 1.56 11.20
CA THR A 122 28.30 0.66 11.72
C THR A 122 28.06 -0.64 10.98
N ALA A 123 28.85 -0.88 9.94
CA ALA A 123 29.03 -2.19 9.34
C ALA A 123 29.61 -3.10 10.45
N SER A 124 28.75 -3.61 11.32
CA SER A 124 29.11 -4.65 12.25
C SER A 124 29.37 -5.89 11.41
N ASN A 125 30.63 -6.31 11.38
CA ASN A 125 31.17 -7.50 10.71
C ASN A 125 30.60 -8.81 11.29
N GLY A 126 29.29 -9.00 11.17
CA GLY A 126 28.59 -10.22 11.53
C GLY A 126 27.21 -10.20 10.90
N ALA A 127 27.11 -10.63 9.65
CA ALA A 127 25.95 -11.16 8.90
C ALA A 127 24.50 -10.73 9.29
N ASP A 128 24.30 -9.54 9.85
CA ASP A 128 22.99 -9.05 10.31
C ASP A 128 22.39 -8.15 9.21
N TRP A 129 22.05 -8.79 8.09
CA TRP A 129 21.46 -8.14 6.92
C TRP A 129 20.00 -7.81 7.20
N SER A 130 19.75 -6.87 8.12
CA SER A 130 18.43 -6.26 8.30
C SER A 130 18.14 -5.30 7.14
N LEU A 131 18.00 -5.85 5.92
CA LEU A 131 17.65 -5.06 4.75
C LEU A 131 16.25 -4.49 4.97
N ARG A 132 16.18 -3.15 5.03
CA ARG A 132 14.93 -2.42 5.15
C ARG A 132 14.29 -2.34 3.77
N VAL A 133 13.16 -2.99 3.61
CA VAL A 133 12.40 -3.07 2.35
C VAL A 133 11.01 -2.51 2.60
N GLY A 134 10.47 -1.73 1.67
CA GLY A 134 9.06 -1.37 1.73
C GLY A 134 8.22 -2.53 1.22
N VAL A 135 7.19 -2.93 1.96
CA VAL A 135 6.40 -4.11 1.62
C VAL A 135 4.94 -3.71 1.47
N THR A 136 4.38 -4.06 0.31
CA THR A 136 2.95 -3.99 0.03
C THR A 136 2.42 -5.40 -0.03
N GLY A 137 1.49 -5.75 0.85
CA GLY A 137 1.02 -7.11 0.98
C GLY A 137 0.06 -7.28 2.15
N ARG A 138 -0.36 -8.53 2.39
CA ARG A 138 -1.16 -8.89 3.55
C ARG A 138 -0.23 -9.23 4.71
N PHE A 139 -0.29 -8.45 5.78
CA PHE A 139 0.35 -8.76 7.05
C PHE A 139 -0.66 -9.35 8.02
N VAL A 140 -0.16 -10.12 8.98
CA VAL A 140 -0.94 -10.75 10.04
C VAL A 140 -0.43 -10.28 11.40
N LEU A 141 -1.37 -10.00 12.30
CA LEU A 141 -1.17 -9.76 13.72
C LEU A 141 -1.79 -10.93 14.50
N ASP A 142 -1.02 -11.50 15.42
CA ASP A 142 -1.43 -12.60 16.32
C ASP A 142 -2.04 -13.82 15.59
N GLN A 143 -1.54 -14.15 14.40
CA GLN A 143 -2.00 -15.25 13.53
C GLN A 143 -3.48 -15.18 13.08
N LYS A 144 -4.29 -14.26 13.61
CA LYS A 144 -5.75 -14.18 13.38
C LYS A 144 -6.14 -12.96 12.58
N THR A 145 -5.51 -11.82 12.83
CA THR A 145 -5.91 -10.54 12.24
C THR A 145 -5.07 -10.27 11.01
N GLY A 146 -5.61 -10.54 9.82
CA GLY A 146 -4.96 -10.20 8.55
C GLY A 146 -5.43 -8.86 7.99
N GLN A 147 -4.50 -8.01 7.56
CA GLN A 147 -4.81 -6.74 6.89
C GLN A 147 -3.81 -6.47 5.76
N ARG A 148 -4.28 -5.85 4.67
CA ARG A 148 -3.40 -5.40 3.59
C ARG A 148 -2.86 -4.03 3.92
N PHE A 149 -1.55 -3.88 3.74
CA PHE A 149 -0.85 -2.62 3.88
C PHE A 149 -0.09 -2.26 2.61
N LEU A 150 0.14 -0.97 2.45
CA LEU A 150 0.81 -0.39 1.29
C LEU A 150 2.15 0.20 1.71
N ASN A 151 3.22 -0.24 1.03
CA ASN A 151 4.57 0.30 1.14
C ASN A 151 5.04 0.51 2.60
N VAL A 152 4.80 -0.47 3.46
CA VAL A 152 5.18 -0.38 4.87
C VAL A 152 6.64 -0.76 5.02
N PRO A 153 7.46 0.02 5.74
CA PRO A 153 8.84 -0.36 6.02
C PRO A 153 8.88 -1.64 6.86
N ALA A 154 9.57 -2.65 6.37
CA ALA A 154 9.72 -3.93 7.04
C ALA A 154 11.19 -4.39 7.03
N VAL A 155 11.52 -5.25 7.99
CA VAL A 155 12.79 -5.96 8.06
C VAL A 155 12.56 -7.39 7.58
N ALA A 156 13.34 -7.82 6.60
CA ALA A 156 13.33 -9.20 6.12
C ALA A 156 14.25 -10.07 7.00
N GLN A 157 13.77 -11.22 7.46
CA GLN A 157 14.53 -12.16 8.29
C GLN A 157 14.07 -13.60 8.02
N TYR A 158 15.00 -14.55 8.00
CA TYR A 158 14.65 -15.97 7.98
C TYR A 158 14.27 -16.42 9.39
N VAL A 159 13.15 -17.12 9.53
CA VAL A 159 12.76 -17.78 10.78
C VAL A 159 13.41 -19.16 10.88
N ASP A 160 13.37 -19.79 12.05
CA ASP A 160 14.00 -21.10 12.30
C ASP A 160 13.48 -22.21 11.37
N SER A 161 12.27 -22.07 10.80
CA SER A 161 11.73 -22.99 9.79
C SER A 161 12.38 -22.86 8.41
N GLY A 162 13.22 -21.85 8.18
CA GLY A 162 13.77 -21.49 6.87
C GLY A 162 12.85 -20.62 6.02
N ASP A 163 11.65 -20.29 6.49
CA ASP A 163 10.74 -19.37 5.81
C ASP A 163 11.25 -17.93 5.89
N LEU A 164 10.98 -17.13 4.86
CA LEU A 164 11.33 -15.70 4.85
C LEU A 164 10.18 -14.89 5.42
N ALA A 165 10.39 -14.20 6.54
CA ALA A 165 9.41 -13.34 7.16
C ALA A 165 9.78 -11.86 7.03
N PHE A 166 8.77 -11.02 6.81
CA PHE A 166 8.89 -9.56 6.84
C PHE A 166 8.19 -9.04 8.09
N PHE A 167 8.93 -8.37 8.97
CA PHE A 167 8.40 -7.83 10.22
C PHE A 167 8.29 -6.32 10.16
N SER A 168 7.17 -5.77 10.61
CA SER A 168 6.97 -4.33 10.73
C SER A 168 6.16 -3.97 11.97
N LYS A 169 6.54 -2.88 12.63
CA LYS A 169 5.77 -2.30 13.73
C LYS A 169 4.70 -1.38 13.15
N ILE A 170 3.45 -1.83 13.16
CA ILE A 170 2.32 -1.09 12.58
C ILE A 170 1.28 -0.80 13.66
N ASN A 171 0.79 0.44 13.70
CA ASN A 171 -0.40 0.81 14.44
C ASN A 171 -1.57 0.87 13.46
N ALA A 172 -2.37 -0.20 13.42
CA ALA A 172 -3.56 -0.29 12.59
C ALA A 172 -4.85 -0.10 13.41
N SER A 173 -4.76 0.59 14.55
CA SER A 173 -5.90 0.81 15.44
C SER A 173 -6.96 1.68 14.77
N SER A 174 -8.22 1.36 15.00
CA SER A 174 -9.34 2.14 14.50
C SER A 174 -9.88 3.04 15.60
N THR A 175 -9.94 4.35 15.36
CA THR A 175 -10.55 5.34 16.26
C THR A 175 -11.83 5.90 15.65
N LEU A 176 -12.92 5.87 16.41
CA LEU A 176 -14.16 6.56 16.11
C LEU A 176 -14.09 8.00 16.62
N TYR A 177 -14.33 8.96 15.74
CA TYR A 177 -14.25 10.41 16.01
C TYR A 177 -12.92 10.88 16.62
N GLY A 178 -11.81 10.17 16.36
CA GLY A 178 -10.47 10.52 16.85
C GLY A 178 -10.27 10.39 18.37
N THR A 179 -11.32 10.07 19.15
CA THR A 179 -11.26 9.98 20.61
C THR A 179 -11.53 8.56 21.13
N VAL A 180 -12.41 7.80 20.49
CA VAL A 180 -12.81 6.48 20.98
C VAL A 180 -12.08 5.40 20.19
N MET A 181 -11.08 4.76 20.78
CA MET A 181 -10.45 3.57 20.19
C MET A 181 -11.47 2.42 20.13
N LEU A 182 -11.88 2.04 18.92
CA LEU A 182 -12.81 0.93 18.70
C LEU A 182 -12.10 -0.42 18.80
N LYS A 183 -10.89 -0.51 18.25
CA LYS A 183 -10.08 -1.72 18.21
C LYS A 183 -8.60 -1.34 18.27
N GLU A 184 -7.94 -1.76 19.32
CA GLU A 184 -6.49 -1.66 19.43
C GLU A 184 -5.83 -2.73 18.56
N ARG A 185 -4.97 -2.28 17.64
CA ARG A 185 -4.24 -3.14 16.69
C ARG A 185 -2.81 -2.65 16.51
N VAL A 186 -2.18 -2.34 17.64
CA VAL A 186 -0.78 -1.95 17.72
C VAL A 186 0.05 -3.21 17.93
N GLY A 187 1.04 -3.45 17.09
CA GLY A 187 1.92 -4.60 17.31
C GLY A 187 2.96 -4.79 16.23
N VAL A 188 3.64 -5.93 16.33
CA VAL A 188 4.52 -6.43 15.26
C VAL A 188 3.65 -7.24 14.31
N TRP A 189 3.44 -6.66 13.14
CA TRP A 189 2.78 -7.30 12.03
C TRP A 189 3.82 -8.02 11.20
N TYR A 190 3.47 -9.20 10.69
CA TYR A 190 4.40 -9.96 9.85
C TYR A 190 3.74 -10.57 8.63
N MET A 191 4.54 -10.80 7.60
CA MET A 191 4.16 -11.51 6.39
C MET A 191 5.18 -12.62 6.17
N MET A 192 4.74 -13.87 6.11
CA MET A 192 5.62 -15.03 6.00
C MET A 192 5.52 -15.65 4.61
N MET A 193 6.65 -15.74 3.92
CA MET A 193 6.78 -16.43 2.64
C MET A 193 7.37 -17.81 2.87
N LYS A 194 6.59 -18.85 2.53
CA LYS A 194 7.05 -20.23 2.69
C LYS A 194 8.29 -20.48 1.83
N GLN A 195 9.28 -21.18 2.37
CA GLN A 195 10.47 -21.59 1.62
C GLN A 195 10.06 -22.35 0.35
N ASN A 196 10.79 -22.14 -0.75
CA ASN A 196 10.53 -22.75 -2.06
C ASN A 196 9.14 -22.45 -2.68
N SER A 197 8.33 -21.58 -2.08
CA SER A 197 7.01 -21.22 -2.61
C SER A 197 7.02 -20.00 -3.53
N VAL A 198 8.16 -19.30 -3.60
CA VAL A 198 8.30 -18.08 -4.39
C VAL A 198 8.18 -18.42 -5.87
N SER A 199 7.17 -17.87 -6.52
CA SER A 199 6.90 -18.00 -7.94
C SER A 199 6.82 -16.60 -8.57
N ALA A 200 7.18 -16.48 -9.84
CA ALA A 200 7.12 -15.24 -10.60
C ALA A 200 7.77 -14.02 -9.91
N LEU A 201 9.09 -13.90 -10.03
CA LEU A 201 9.82 -12.69 -9.65
C LEU A 201 9.77 -11.68 -10.80
N GLU A 202 8.93 -10.65 -10.66
CA GLU A 202 8.72 -9.65 -11.70
C GLU A 202 9.26 -8.28 -11.27
N PRO A 203 10.38 -7.83 -11.83
CA PRO A 203 10.86 -6.47 -11.59
C PRO A 203 9.91 -5.44 -12.21
N GLY A 204 9.71 -4.33 -11.52
CA GLY A 204 8.82 -3.27 -11.96
C GLY A 204 9.04 -1.95 -11.24
N ILE A 205 8.07 -1.06 -11.41
CA ILE A 205 7.97 0.22 -10.71
C ILE A 205 6.61 0.26 -10.01
N LEU A 206 6.61 0.55 -8.71
CA LEU A 206 5.41 0.84 -7.94
C LEU A 206 5.20 2.36 -7.93
N HIS A 207 4.09 2.80 -8.48
CA HIS A 207 3.63 4.18 -8.32
C HIS A 207 2.77 4.26 -7.07
N THR A 208 3.23 4.99 -6.05
CA THR A 208 2.42 5.34 -4.88
C THR A 208 2.15 6.84 -4.96
N GLY A 209 0.97 7.20 -5.47
CA GLY A 209 0.68 8.57 -5.86
C GLY A 209 1.59 9.03 -7.00
N LYS A 210 2.28 10.17 -6.82
CA LYS A 210 3.20 10.71 -7.84
C LYS A 210 4.65 10.21 -7.72
N GLN A 211 4.94 9.37 -6.72
CA GLN A 211 6.31 8.90 -6.47
C GLN A 211 6.52 7.51 -7.11
N PRO A 212 7.34 7.41 -8.18
CA PRO A 212 7.76 6.11 -8.68
C PRO A 212 8.80 5.52 -7.73
N ARG A 213 8.68 4.22 -7.42
CA ARG A 213 9.66 3.47 -6.63
C ARG A 213 10.02 2.18 -7.34
N LEU A 214 11.30 1.81 -7.29
CA LEU A 214 11.76 0.51 -7.79
C LEU A 214 11.07 -0.59 -6.99
N ALA A 215 10.51 -1.56 -7.70
CA ALA A 215 9.71 -2.61 -7.09
C ALA A 215 9.99 -4.00 -7.67
N LEU A 216 9.64 -5.01 -6.89
CA LEU A 216 9.66 -6.42 -7.26
C LEU A 216 8.34 -7.04 -6.81
N ARG A 217 7.54 -7.50 -7.77
CA ARG A 217 6.34 -8.29 -7.49
C ARG A 217 6.75 -9.75 -7.31
N VAL A 218 6.27 -10.35 -6.23
CA VAL A 218 6.59 -11.72 -5.81
C VAL A 218 5.28 -12.44 -5.52
N ALA A 219 5.01 -13.54 -6.22
CA ALA A 219 3.96 -14.47 -5.84
C ALA A 219 4.55 -15.55 -4.93
N PHE A 220 3.83 -15.98 -3.90
CA PHE A 220 4.32 -16.96 -2.93
C PHE A 220 3.15 -17.69 -2.24
N SER A 221 3.43 -18.77 -1.53
CA SER A 221 2.48 -19.38 -0.61
C SER A 221 2.70 -18.82 0.79
N ASP A 222 1.65 -18.28 1.41
CA ASP A 222 1.71 -17.75 2.76
C ASP A 222 2.07 -18.85 3.76
N GLY A 223 3.12 -18.66 4.55
CA GLY A 223 3.58 -19.65 5.51
C GLY A 223 2.56 -19.97 6.62
N ILE A 224 1.61 -19.08 6.89
CA ILE A 224 0.58 -19.27 7.94
C ILE A 224 -0.65 -20.00 7.36
N SER A 225 -1.17 -19.48 6.24
CA SER A 225 -2.44 -19.96 5.67
C SER A 225 -2.28 -20.97 4.52
N SER A 226 -1.06 -21.15 4.01
CA SER A 226 -0.74 -21.91 2.79
C SER A 226 -1.46 -21.42 1.51
N GLN A 227 -2.18 -20.31 1.58
CA GLN A 227 -2.89 -19.74 0.43
C GLN A 227 -1.91 -19.01 -0.49
N PRO A 228 -2.12 -19.04 -1.82
CA PRO A 228 -1.34 -18.23 -2.74
C PRO A 228 -1.57 -16.75 -2.46
N ASN A 229 -0.48 -15.99 -2.40
CA ASN A 229 -0.50 -14.57 -2.11
C ASN A 229 0.51 -13.83 -2.99
N THR A 230 0.40 -12.51 -3.04
CA THR A 230 1.30 -11.66 -3.79
C THR A 230 1.73 -10.49 -2.93
N ALA A 231 3.02 -10.20 -2.94
CA ALA A 231 3.60 -9.02 -2.33
C ALA A 231 4.34 -8.19 -3.39
N ILE A 232 4.43 -6.89 -3.13
CA ILE A 232 5.29 -5.99 -3.89
C ILE A 232 6.31 -5.43 -2.90
N LEU A 233 7.57 -5.74 -3.16
CA LEU A 233 8.71 -5.25 -2.41
C LEU A 233 9.22 -3.98 -3.10
N THR A 234 9.47 -2.90 -2.37
CA THR A 234 10.02 -1.64 -2.87
C THR A 234 11.39 -1.38 -2.30
N PHE A 235 12.26 -0.79 -3.13
CA PHE A 235 13.68 -0.60 -2.83
C PHE A 235 14.10 0.84 -3.09
N ASN A 236 15.17 1.28 -2.43
CA ASN A 236 15.73 2.61 -2.66
C ASN A 236 16.72 2.61 -3.82
N SER A 237 17.29 1.46 -4.16
CA SER A 237 18.23 1.31 -5.27
C SER A 237 18.02 0.03 -6.08
N GLU A 238 18.53 0.03 -7.31
CA GLU A 238 18.51 -1.15 -8.18
C GLU A 238 19.44 -2.26 -7.67
N ALA A 239 20.53 -1.90 -6.98
CA ALA A 239 21.44 -2.84 -6.34
C ALA A 239 20.72 -3.62 -5.22
N GLU A 240 19.96 -2.95 -4.35
CA GLU A 240 19.14 -3.60 -3.31
C GLU A 240 18.10 -4.54 -3.92
N ARG A 241 17.40 -4.08 -4.97
CA ARG A 241 16.42 -4.91 -5.69
C ARG A 241 17.05 -6.18 -6.25
N THR A 242 18.20 -6.03 -6.93
CA THR A 242 18.91 -7.14 -7.57
C THR A 242 19.47 -8.11 -6.54
N ALA A 243 20.01 -7.61 -5.42
CA ALA A 243 20.47 -8.44 -4.31
C ALA A 243 19.31 -9.26 -3.71
N MET A 244 18.17 -8.63 -3.43
CA MET A 244 16.98 -9.31 -2.93
C MET A 244 16.46 -10.36 -3.93
N MET A 245 16.45 -10.05 -5.24
CA MET A 245 16.11 -11.03 -6.28
C MET A 245 17.05 -12.23 -6.26
N GLY A 246 18.36 -12.00 -6.09
CA GLY A 246 19.37 -13.05 -5.96
C GLY A 246 19.10 -13.95 -4.75
N GLN A 247 18.81 -13.35 -3.59
CA GLN A 247 18.48 -14.08 -2.36
C GLN A 247 17.19 -14.89 -2.49
N LEU A 248 16.13 -14.31 -3.05
CA LEU A 248 14.87 -15.03 -3.27
C LEU A 248 15.06 -16.21 -4.22
N ARG A 249 15.94 -16.09 -5.23
CA ARG A 249 16.30 -17.20 -6.14
C ARG A 249 17.18 -18.26 -5.46
N GLN A 250 18.11 -17.85 -4.61
CA GLN A 250 18.92 -18.79 -3.83
C GLN A 250 18.05 -19.58 -2.86
N GLY A 251 17.09 -18.92 -2.19
CA GLY A 251 16.11 -19.59 -1.34
C GLY A 251 15.27 -20.65 -2.07
N LEU A 252 15.11 -20.55 -3.40
CA LEU A 252 14.51 -21.61 -4.24
C LEU A 252 15.45 -22.80 -4.48
N THR A 253 16.76 -22.55 -4.46
CA THR A 253 17.80 -23.53 -4.84
C THR A 253 18.40 -24.22 -3.61
N SER A 254 18.40 -23.56 -2.44
CA SER A 254 18.91 -24.05 -1.16
C SER A 254 18.01 -25.12 -0.52
N THR A 255 17.38 -25.96 -1.34
CA THR A 255 16.77 -27.20 -0.89
C THR A 255 17.90 -28.14 -0.47
N PHE A 256 18.28 -28.05 0.80
CA PHE A 256 18.95 -29.09 1.59
C PHE A 256 20.08 -29.86 0.88
N HIS A 257 21.30 -29.33 0.93
CA HIS A 257 22.36 -30.19 1.45
C HIS A 257 22.10 -30.36 2.94
N ALA A 258 21.16 -31.25 3.28
CA ALA A 258 21.19 -31.88 4.59
C ALA A 258 22.60 -32.44 4.71
N THR A 259 23.42 -31.81 5.54
CA THR A 259 24.69 -32.41 5.94
C THR A 259 24.26 -33.71 6.59
N ALA A 260 24.43 -34.82 5.87
CA ALA A 260 24.07 -36.14 6.36
C ALA A 260 24.65 -36.24 7.78
N PRO A 261 23.85 -36.65 8.79
CA PRO A 261 24.36 -36.75 10.14
C PRO A 261 25.62 -37.60 10.06
N ALA A 262 26.75 -37.00 10.43
CA ALA A 262 28.05 -37.65 10.36
C ALA A 262 27.89 -39.03 10.98
N SER A 263 28.05 -40.06 10.15
CA SER A 263 27.93 -41.45 10.52
C SER A 263 28.73 -41.63 11.81
N ALA A 264 28.04 -41.90 12.91
CA ALA A 264 28.67 -42.08 14.21
C ALA A 264 29.81 -43.10 14.03
N GLN A 265 31.05 -42.64 14.17
CA GLN A 265 32.19 -43.55 14.16
C GLN A 265 31.99 -44.53 15.32
N PRO A 266 31.92 -45.85 15.06
CA PRO A 266 31.89 -46.81 16.15
C PRO A 266 33.21 -46.65 16.92
N MET A 267 33.10 -46.25 18.19
CA MET A 267 34.24 -46.30 19.11
C MET A 267 34.64 -47.77 19.27
N ALA A 268 35.67 -48.16 18.54
CA ALA A 268 36.37 -49.41 18.75
C ALA A 268 37.08 -49.32 20.11
N GLY A 269 36.44 -49.87 21.14
CA GLY A 269 37.07 -50.16 22.41
C GLY A 269 38.27 -51.07 22.18
N THR A 270 39.44 -50.58 22.56
CA THR A 270 40.68 -51.35 22.61
C THR A 270 40.67 -52.21 23.88
N ALA A 271 41.17 -53.43 23.71
CA ALA A 271 41.24 -54.51 24.69
C ALA A 271 42.16 -54.22 25.89
#